data_AF-A0A6N7D5B0-F1
#
_entry.id   AF-A0A6N7D5B0-F1
#
_cell.length_a   1.000
_cell.length_b   1.000
_cell.length_c   1.000
_cell.angle_alpha   90.00
_cell.angle_beta   90.00
_cell.angle_gamma   90.00
#
_symmetry.space_group_name_H-M   'P 1'
#
loop_
_entity.id
_entity.type
_entity.pdbx_description
1 polymer ?
#
loop_
_entity_poly.entity_id
_entity_poly.type
_entity_poly.pdbx_seq_one_letter_code
_entity_poly.pdbx_strand_id
1 'polypeptide(L)'
;MTRIAGGYLTLRSAAVKAAEFRSAHTARIERPLDGASLEALNWVQKTRWTMNKDVLRTVEEAVKIGRRLDCIPPANNLPEPLRMDDDAFAALKARAKAEDATPEEKAAYVAYIRPRAEVYSKNKQIEGERFKLFRLLDLGQQLATAPVLWFPHTCDFRGRFYPTAQDIHTQGDSLVKGLLTFAEPERLGPNGQWWLYVATANAFGQDKIAMQARADWTSDNLTQILATARDPLACQDFWAGADSPWEALSLCFELARLADFEVANGERAVPSFLSHIPVRLDATCSGIQHLSAMMKDPLSARAVNVEPIPGVRADIYTDVKDVAKQRIALDATSHADEAVRAIAAKWLDHIERKTVKRAVMTTPYGVTAPGIKSQLIADGFCNHFENGAERYRAAEYLKDVVVAALDANIGAPRAAMGYFQEVAAFLADREKPMTWTTPSGFTVRQAYVKSDSKRVECLLGAALVKFQTQVPNETAGIDKRKQKSSAAPNVVHSYDAAHLALTAVAMKEEGVRDMAFVHDSFGAHAGATDRLAHHIRDQFVRMYSGPALEQWRESVIAHSGEADVPAVPPLGSLDVTRVMDSEFFFS
;
A
#
# COMPACT_ATOMS: atom_id res chain seq x y z
N MET A 1 -6.57 -23.66 -26.22
CA MET A 1 -5.11 -23.45 -26.06
C MET A 1 -4.80 -23.41 -24.56
N THR A 2 -3.55 -23.53 -24.13
CA THR A 2 -3.17 -23.64 -22.70
C THR A 2 -3.20 -22.27 -22.00
N ARG A 3 -3.66 -22.23 -20.74
CA ARG A 3 -3.59 -21.02 -19.89
C ARG A 3 -2.16 -20.47 -19.86
N ILE A 4 -2.01 -19.15 -19.90
CA ILE A 4 -0.70 -18.49 -19.82
C ILE A 4 -0.03 -18.85 -18.50
N ALA A 5 1.15 -19.46 -18.58
CA ALA A 5 1.94 -19.88 -17.44
C ALA A 5 3.43 -19.55 -17.66
N GLY A 6 4.13 -19.23 -16.58
CA GLY A 6 5.52 -18.79 -16.62
C GLY A 6 6.13 -18.60 -15.23
N GLY A 7 7.08 -17.68 -15.13
CA GLY A 7 7.84 -17.45 -13.91
C GLY A 7 9.06 -18.37 -13.83
N TYR A 8 9.01 -19.40 -12.98
CA TYR A 8 10.13 -20.35 -12.85
C TYR A 8 10.28 -21.25 -14.07
N LEU A 9 11.51 -21.68 -14.34
CA LEU A 9 11.84 -22.57 -15.47
C LEU A 9 11.21 -23.96 -15.31
N THR A 10 11.24 -24.50 -14.09
CA THR A 10 10.76 -25.86 -13.76
C THR A 10 9.36 -25.88 -13.13
N LEU A 11 9.03 -24.87 -12.31
CA LEU A 11 7.75 -24.76 -11.61
C LEU A 11 6.88 -23.65 -12.23
N ARG A 12 6.37 -23.91 -13.44
CA ARG A 12 5.55 -22.92 -14.16
C ARG A 12 4.24 -22.68 -13.42
N SER A 13 4.04 -21.44 -13.00
CA SER A 13 2.81 -21.00 -12.33
C SER A 13 1.89 -20.31 -13.32
N ALA A 14 0.58 -20.36 -13.08
CA ALA A 14 -0.39 -19.57 -13.84
C ALA A 14 -0.08 -18.08 -13.71
N ALA A 15 -0.15 -17.34 -14.82
CA ALA A 15 0.13 -15.90 -14.82
C ALA A 15 -0.89 -15.11 -13.98
N VAL A 16 -2.16 -15.54 -13.94
CA VAL A 16 -3.18 -15.01 -13.03
C VAL A 16 -3.32 -15.95 -11.84
N LYS A 17 -3.14 -15.41 -10.63
CA LYS A 17 -3.41 -16.14 -9.39
C LYS A 17 -4.90 -16.50 -9.30
N ALA A 18 -5.17 -17.80 -9.20
CA ALA A 18 -6.45 -18.32 -8.77
C ALA A 18 -6.36 -18.62 -7.27
N ALA A 19 -7.29 -18.12 -6.47
CA ALA A 19 -7.39 -18.58 -5.10
C ALA A 19 -7.95 -20.00 -5.11
N GLU A 20 -7.14 -20.96 -4.67
CA GLU A 20 -7.57 -22.35 -4.49
C GLU A 20 -8.82 -22.36 -3.60
N PHE A 21 -9.85 -23.09 -4.04
CA PHE A 21 -11.12 -23.21 -3.33
C PHE A 21 -11.93 -21.90 -3.18
N ARG A 22 -11.59 -20.79 -3.84
CA ARG A 22 -12.46 -19.58 -3.84
C ARG A 22 -13.08 -19.35 -5.22
N SER A 23 -13.93 -18.33 -5.31
CA SER A 23 -14.36 -17.75 -6.58
C SER A 23 -13.17 -17.63 -7.53
N ALA A 24 -13.23 -18.33 -8.66
CA ALA A 24 -12.11 -18.38 -9.60
C ALA A 24 -11.93 -17.06 -10.39
N HIS A 25 -12.89 -16.12 -10.30
CA HIS A 25 -12.79 -14.77 -10.85
C HIS A 25 -12.28 -14.77 -12.30
N THR A 26 -11.23 -14.01 -12.57
CA THR A 26 -10.51 -13.86 -13.84
C THR A 26 -9.77 -15.12 -14.26
N ALA A 27 -9.35 -15.98 -13.33
CA ALA A 27 -8.68 -17.24 -13.67
C ALA A 27 -9.60 -18.25 -14.38
N ARG A 28 -10.91 -17.98 -14.48
CA ARG A 28 -11.83 -18.72 -15.36
C ARG A 28 -11.70 -18.36 -16.84
N ILE A 29 -11.26 -17.14 -17.15
CA ILE A 29 -11.07 -16.71 -18.53
C ILE A 29 -9.84 -17.45 -19.09
N GLU A 30 -9.94 -17.96 -20.33
CA GLU A 30 -8.85 -18.73 -20.94
C GLU A 30 -7.62 -17.86 -21.19
N ARG A 31 -7.82 -16.64 -21.71
CA ARG A 31 -6.76 -15.66 -22.01
C ARG A 31 -7.11 -14.25 -21.50
N PRO A 32 -7.00 -14.01 -20.17
CA PRO A 32 -7.31 -12.71 -19.59
C PRO A 32 -6.17 -11.68 -19.70
N LEU A 33 -4.92 -12.11 -19.89
CA LEU A 33 -3.81 -11.20 -20.22
C LEU A 33 -3.60 -11.16 -21.73
N ASP A 34 -3.70 -9.97 -22.30
CA ASP A 34 -3.28 -9.68 -23.66
C ASP A 34 -2.63 -8.30 -23.74
N GLY A 35 -2.11 -7.96 -24.93
CA GLY A 35 -1.56 -6.63 -25.21
C GLY A 35 -0.51 -6.15 -24.20
N ALA A 36 -0.62 -4.88 -23.80
CA ALA A 36 0.32 -4.23 -22.90
C ALA A 36 0.43 -4.92 -21.54
N SER A 37 -0.64 -5.51 -21.00
CA SER A 37 -0.59 -6.22 -19.72
C SER A 37 0.30 -7.46 -19.75
N LEU A 38 0.24 -8.26 -20.80
CA LEU A 38 1.12 -9.43 -20.94
C LEU A 38 2.56 -9.01 -21.20
N GLU A 39 2.75 -8.00 -22.03
CA GLU A 39 4.06 -7.47 -22.37
C GLU A 39 4.76 -6.86 -21.14
N ALA A 40 4.06 -6.04 -20.38
CA ALA A 40 4.55 -5.47 -19.13
C ALA A 40 4.91 -6.55 -18.11
N LEU A 41 4.05 -7.57 -17.92
CA LEU A 41 4.33 -8.67 -17.00
C LEU A 41 5.66 -9.37 -17.37
N ASN A 42 5.91 -9.59 -18.67
CA ASN A 42 7.17 -10.16 -19.12
C ASN A 42 8.35 -9.19 -18.96
N TRP A 43 8.14 -7.89 -19.22
CA TRP A 43 9.19 -6.89 -19.15
C TRP A 43 9.69 -6.69 -17.72
N VAL A 44 8.78 -6.49 -16.76
CA VAL A 44 9.17 -6.22 -15.38
C VAL A 44 9.86 -7.41 -14.70
N GLN A 45 9.62 -8.63 -15.18
CA GLN A 45 10.33 -9.83 -14.72
C GLN A 45 11.77 -9.93 -15.25
N LYS A 46 12.10 -9.20 -16.33
CA LYS A 46 13.46 -9.16 -16.89
C LYS A 46 14.39 -8.20 -16.16
N THR A 47 13.85 -7.31 -15.32
CA THR A 47 14.64 -6.42 -14.45
C THR A 47 15.67 -7.23 -13.68
N ARG A 48 16.93 -6.82 -13.76
CA ARG A 48 18.06 -7.49 -13.13
C ARG A 48 18.35 -6.86 -11.78
N TRP A 49 18.31 -7.66 -10.73
CA TRP A 49 18.55 -7.21 -9.36
C TRP A 49 19.83 -7.82 -8.78
N THR A 50 20.40 -7.17 -7.77
CA THR A 50 21.49 -7.74 -6.99
C THR A 50 21.32 -7.35 -5.51
N MET A 51 22.01 -8.08 -4.63
CA MET A 51 21.98 -7.77 -3.20
C MET A 51 22.86 -6.57 -2.89
N ASN A 52 22.33 -5.60 -2.17
CA ASN A 52 23.10 -4.51 -1.58
C ASN A 52 23.90 -5.05 -0.38
N LYS A 53 25.17 -5.33 -0.61
CA LYS A 53 26.08 -5.92 0.38
C LYS A 53 26.40 -4.98 1.53
N ASP A 54 26.35 -3.66 1.32
CA ASP A 54 26.65 -2.68 2.37
C ASP A 54 25.50 -2.64 3.38
N VAL A 55 24.26 -2.57 2.90
CA VAL A 55 23.05 -2.66 3.76
C VAL A 55 23.00 -4.01 4.48
N LEU A 56 23.26 -5.12 3.77
CA LEU A 56 23.29 -6.46 4.36
C LEU A 56 24.30 -6.55 5.52
N ARG A 57 25.51 -6.01 5.33
CA ARG A 57 26.54 -6.00 6.38
C ARG A 57 26.10 -5.16 7.58
N THR A 58 25.50 -3.99 7.36
CA THR A 58 25.04 -3.11 8.43
C THR A 58 23.94 -3.76 9.27
N VAL A 59 22.94 -4.40 8.65
CA VAL A 59 21.87 -5.07 9.40
C VAL A 59 22.42 -6.27 10.19
N GLU A 60 23.33 -7.05 9.62
CA GLU A 60 23.97 -8.15 10.33
C GLU A 60 24.79 -7.68 11.53
N GLU A 61 25.53 -6.59 11.38
CA GLU A 61 26.30 -6.00 12.46
C GLU A 61 25.38 -5.46 13.56
N ALA A 62 24.34 -4.71 13.19
CA ALA A 62 23.33 -4.20 14.12
C ALA A 62 22.68 -5.33 14.94
N VAL A 63 22.35 -6.46 14.30
CA VAL A 63 21.85 -7.66 14.96
C VAL A 63 22.88 -8.26 15.92
N LYS A 64 24.14 -8.42 15.48
CA LYS A 64 25.23 -9.00 16.30
C LYS A 64 25.46 -8.22 17.59
N ILE A 65 25.40 -6.89 17.54
CA ILE A 65 25.61 -6.02 18.71
C ILE A 65 24.30 -5.66 19.44
N GLY A 66 23.16 -6.22 19.03
CA GLY A 66 21.87 -6.04 19.70
C GLY A 66 21.28 -4.62 19.60
N ARG A 67 21.59 -3.89 18.52
CA ARG A 67 21.03 -2.55 18.26
C ARG A 67 19.52 -2.65 18.00
N ARG A 68 18.80 -1.63 18.45
CA ARG A 68 17.36 -1.48 18.18
C ARG A 68 17.19 -0.50 17.04
N LEU A 69 16.84 -1.01 15.88
CA LEU A 69 16.52 -0.24 14.67
C LEU A 69 15.19 -0.73 14.12
N ASP A 70 14.60 0.03 13.20
CA ASP A 70 13.42 -0.43 12.47
C ASP A 70 13.69 -1.79 11.80
N CYS A 71 12.68 -2.66 11.80
CA CYS A 71 12.78 -4.06 11.36
C CYS A 71 13.74 -4.98 12.15
N ILE A 72 14.44 -4.47 13.18
CA ILE A 72 15.28 -5.29 14.09
C ILE A 72 14.58 -5.44 15.45
N PRO A 73 13.93 -6.59 15.72
CA PRO A 73 13.27 -6.84 16.99
C PRO A 73 14.28 -6.99 18.14
N PRO A 74 13.87 -6.76 19.40
CA PRO A 74 14.73 -6.97 20.56
C PRO A 74 15.38 -8.36 20.59
N ALA A 75 16.66 -8.43 20.94
CA ALA A 75 17.41 -9.69 21.04
C ALA A 75 16.79 -10.67 22.05
N ASN A 76 16.24 -10.15 23.16
CA ASN A 76 15.63 -10.93 24.23
C ASN A 76 14.14 -10.63 24.36
N ASN A 77 13.41 -11.59 24.94
CA ASN A 77 12.02 -11.38 25.37
C ASN A 77 11.94 -10.30 26.44
N LEU A 78 10.79 -9.63 26.51
CA LEU A 78 10.44 -8.74 27.60
C LEU A 78 10.32 -9.56 28.89
N PRO A 79 10.78 -9.01 30.04
CA PRO A 79 10.67 -9.70 31.32
C PRO A 79 9.21 -10.00 31.64
N GLU A 80 8.93 -11.25 31.98
CA GLU A 80 7.59 -11.66 32.37
C GLU A 80 7.23 -11.04 33.74
N PRO A 81 6.00 -10.54 33.94
CA PRO A 81 5.56 -10.08 35.26
C PRO A 81 5.68 -11.20 36.30
N LEU A 82 5.82 -10.85 37.57
CA LEU A 82 5.87 -11.84 38.65
C LEU A 82 4.64 -12.75 38.62
N ARG A 83 4.89 -14.06 38.69
CA ARG A 83 3.84 -15.08 38.70
C ARG A 83 3.43 -15.34 40.15
N MET A 84 2.14 -15.19 40.41
CA MET A 84 1.51 -15.67 41.64
C MET A 84 1.55 -17.20 41.66
N ASP A 85 1.69 -17.79 42.84
CA ASP A 85 1.60 -19.23 43.00
C ASP A 85 0.26 -19.78 42.48
N ASP A 86 0.25 -21.06 42.11
CA ASP A 86 -0.89 -21.67 41.42
C ASP A 86 -2.15 -21.68 42.30
N ASP A 87 -1.98 -21.85 43.62
CA ASP A 87 -3.08 -21.89 44.58
C ASP A 87 -3.71 -20.50 44.75
N ALA A 88 -2.90 -19.46 44.93
CA ALA A 88 -3.39 -18.08 45.02
C ALA A 88 -4.00 -17.62 43.70
N PHE A 89 -3.48 -18.03 42.54
CA PHE A 89 -4.12 -17.73 41.26
C PHE A 89 -5.46 -18.45 41.11
N ALA A 90 -5.54 -19.73 41.50
CA ALA A 90 -6.79 -20.47 41.50
C ALA A 90 -7.84 -19.81 42.41
N ALA A 91 -7.44 -19.36 43.60
CA ALA A 91 -8.29 -18.63 44.53
C ALA A 91 -8.77 -17.30 43.94
N LEU A 92 -7.87 -16.48 43.38
CA LEU A 92 -8.20 -15.21 42.73
C LEU A 92 -9.20 -15.41 41.58
N LYS A 93 -8.96 -16.42 40.73
CA LYS A 93 -9.83 -16.76 39.60
C LYS A 93 -11.19 -17.27 40.06
N ALA A 94 -11.22 -18.13 41.08
CA ALA A 94 -12.46 -18.64 41.64
C ALA A 94 -13.31 -17.51 42.23
N ARG A 95 -12.69 -16.60 43.01
CA ARG A 95 -13.41 -15.47 43.60
C ARG A 95 -13.94 -14.52 42.54
N ALA A 96 -13.14 -14.14 41.54
CA ALA A 96 -13.58 -13.25 40.46
C ALA A 96 -14.68 -13.85 39.56
N LYS A 97 -14.84 -15.18 39.55
CA LYS A 97 -15.86 -15.90 38.77
C LYS A 97 -17.09 -16.33 39.60
N ALA A 98 -17.12 -16.06 40.89
CA ALA A 98 -18.29 -16.33 41.72
C ALA A 98 -19.48 -15.46 41.27
N GLU A 99 -20.70 -15.95 41.48
CA GLU A 99 -21.92 -15.23 41.08
C GLU A 99 -22.06 -13.89 41.82
N ASP A 100 -21.60 -13.84 43.08
CA ASP A 100 -21.63 -12.68 43.98
C ASP A 100 -20.37 -11.80 43.90
N ALA A 101 -19.48 -12.04 42.94
CA ALA A 101 -18.19 -11.35 42.85
C ALA A 101 -18.34 -9.83 42.67
N THR A 102 -17.65 -9.06 43.53
CA THR A 102 -17.69 -7.60 43.50
C THR A 102 -16.93 -7.04 42.29
N PRO A 103 -17.19 -5.78 41.88
CA PRO A 103 -16.42 -5.11 40.84
C PRO A 103 -14.91 -5.10 41.12
N GLU A 104 -14.51 -4.93 42.37
CA GLU A 104 -13.11 -4.89 42.81
C GLU A 104 -12.43 -6.26 42.65
N GLU A 105 -13.13 -7.36 42.95
CA GLU A 105 -12.62 -8.72 42.80
C GLU A 105 -12.42 -9.11 41.33
N LYS A 106 -13.37 -8.72 40.48
CA LYS A 106 -13.23 -8.85 39.02
C LYS A 106 -12.08 -7.99 38.50
N ALA A 107 -11.95 -6.77 39.00
CA ALA A 107 -10.86 -5.86 38.63
C ALA A 107 -9.50 -6.40 39.07
N ALA A 108 -9.37 -7.00 40.25
CA ALA A 108 -8.14 -7.60 40.75
C ALA A 108 -7.67 -8.78 39.86
N TYR A 109 -8.61 -9.66 39.46
CA TYR A 109 -8.29 -10.73 38.50
C TYR A 109 -7.83 -10.16 37.15
N VAL A 110 -8.54 -9.17 36.60
CA VAL A 110 -8.17 -8.51 35.34
C VAL A 110 -6.80 -7.83 35.44
N ALA A 111 -6.52 -7.14 36.56
CA ALA A 111 -5.26 -6.46 36.82
C ALA A 111 -4.08 -7.43 36.88
N TYR A 112 -4.29 -8.67 37.35
CA TYR A 112 -3.29 -9.72 37.32
C TYR A 112 -3.09 -10.33 35.92
N ILE A 113 -4.17 -10.71 35.23
CA ILE A 113 -4.05 -11.46 33.96
C ILE A 113 -3.66 -10.57 32.77
N ARG A 114 -4.11 -9.32 32.73
CA ARG A 114 -4.00 -8.47 31.53
C ARG A 114 -2.54 -8.11 31.23
N PRO A 115 -1.74 -7.58 32.18
CA PRO A 115 -0.33 -7.26 31.91
C PRO A 115 0.47 -8.50 31.47
N ARG A 116 0.17 -9.67 32.06
CA ARG A 116 0.78 -10.94 31.67
C ARG A 116 0.42 -11.34 30.24
N ALA A 117 -0.87 -11.32 29.90
CA ALA A 117 -1.34 -11.66 28.55
C ALA A 117 -0.76 -10.72 27.49
N GLU A 118 -0.62 -9.43 27.81
CA GLU A 118 0.03 -8.44 26.95
C GLU A 118 1.52 -8.76 26.75
N VAL A 119 2.28 -9.06 27.81
CA VAL A 119 3.70 -9.44 27.70
C VAL A 119 3.88 -10.76 26.95
N TYR A 120 3.07 -11.80 27.22
CA TYR A 120 3.13 -13.06 26.47
C TYR A 120 2.83 -12.87 24.98
N SER A 121 1.82 -12.06 24.65
CA SER A 121 1.48 -11.78 23.26
C SER A 121 2.60 -11.01 22.56
N LYS A 122 3.18 -10.02 23.23
CA LYS A 122 4.35 -9.27 22.72
C LYS A 122 5.56 -10.17 22.54
N ASN A 123 5.88 -11.04 23.50
CA ASN A 123 7.02 -11.96 23.38
C ASN A 123 6.85 -12.92 22.20
N LYS A 124 5.65 -13.49 21.99
CA LYS A 124 5.37 -14.32 20.81
C LYS A 124 5.53 -13.55 19.49
N GLN A 125 5.10 -12.28 19.46
CA GLN A 125 5.29 -11.41 18.31
C GLN A 125 6.79 -11.18 18.04
N ILE A 126 7.56 -10.79 19.07
CA ILE A 126 9.00 -10.54 18.96
C ILE A 126 9.75 -11.81 18.52
N GLU A 127 9.37 -12.99 19.04
CA GLU A 127 9.93 -14.28 18.60
C GLU A 127 9.68 -14.54 17.12
N GLY A 128 8.45 -14.30 16.65
CA GLY A 128 8.10 -14.43 15.23
C GLY A 128 8.85 -13.44 14.34
N GLU A 129 9.00 -12.19 14.78
CA GLU A 129 9.77 -11.16 14.09
C GLU A 129 11.25 -11.53 13.99
N ARG A 130 11.86 -12.04 15.08
CA ARG A 130 13.25 -12.53 15.08
C ARG A 130 13.44 -13.68 14.10
N PHE A 131 12.52 -14.65 14.12
CA PHE A 131 12.58 -15.79 13.20
C PHE A 131 12.50 -15.33 11.73
N LYS A 132 11.58 -14.41 11.42
CA LYS A 132 11.47 -13.82 10.07
C LYS A 132 12.76 -13.11 9.67
N LEU A 133 13.34 -12.29 10.55
CA LEU A 133 14.57 -11.56 10.28
C LEU A 133 15.75 -12.51 10.04
N PHE A 134 15.97 -13.51 10.91
CA PHE A 134 17.09 -14.44 10.74
C PHE A 134 16.98 -15.28 9.47
N ARG A 135 15.76 -15.71 9.11
CA ARG A 135 15.52 -16.39 7.83
C ARG A 135 15.84 -15.49 6.64
N LEU A 136 15.44 -14.22 6.70
CA LEU A 136 15.70 -13.22 5.66
C LEU A 136 17.21 -12.96 5.52
N LEU A 137 17.95 -12.82 6.63
CA LEU A 137 19.40 -12.58 6.59
C LEU A 137 20.16 -13.79 6.05
N ASP A 138 19.83 -15.01 6.47
CA ASP A 138 20.42 -16.24 5.93
C ASP A 138 20.19 -16.37 4.42
N LEU A 139 18.95 -16.13 3.96
CA LEU A 139 18.65 -16.08 2.53
C LEU A 139 19.43 -14.96 1.82
N GLY A 140 19.53 -13.78 2.45
CA GLY A 140 20.28 -12.63 1.92
C GLY A 140 21.75 -12.94 1.69
N GLN A 141 22.40 -13.65 2.62
CA GLN A 141 23.78 -14.11 2.47
C GLN A 141 23.95 -15.07 1.29
N GLN A 142 23.04 -16.03 1.16
CA GLN A 142 23.06 -16.99 0.06
C GLN A 142 22.88 -16.27 -1.29
N LEU A 143 21.89 -15.37 -1.38
CA LEU A 143 21.62 -14.61 -2.59
C LEU A 143 22.72 -13.61 -2.95
N ALA A 144 23.46 -13.08 -1.97
CA ALA A 144 24.57 -12.15 -2.21
C ALA A 144 25.78 -12.79 -2.92
N THR A 145 25.81 -14.12 -3.03
CA THR A 145 26.79 -14.85 -3.84
C THR A 145 26.46 -14.82 -5.34
N ALA A 146 25.20 -14.59 -5.71
CA ALA A 146 24.78 -14.49 -7.09
C ALA A 146 25.05 -13.08 -7.63
N PRO A 147 25.61 -12.93 -8.84
CA PRO A 147 25.83 -11.61 -9.44
C PRO A 147 24.52 -10.92 -9.84
N VAL A 148 23.53 -11.71 -10.28
CA VAL A 148 22.24 -11.22 -10.76
C VAL A 148 21.12 -12.13 -10.25
N LEU A 149 20.02 -11.49 -9.87
CA LEU A 149 18.77 -12.07 -9.42
C LEU A 149 17.63 -11.60 -10.33
N TRP A 150 16.67 -12.49 -10.56
CA TRP A 150 15.41 -12.18 -11.22
C TRP A 150 14.25 -12.61 -10.33
N PHE A 151 13.19 -11.81 -10.32
CA PHE A 151 12.00 -12.11 -9.54
C PHE A 151 10.84 -12.45 -10.48
N PRO A 152 10.38 -13.71 -10.52
CA PRO A 152 9.20 -14.08 -11.29
C PRO A 152 7.96 -13.44 -10.66
N HIS A 153 7.08 -12.92 -11.51
CA HIS A 153 5.86 -12.22 -11.11
C HIS A 153 4.62 -12.97 -11.61
N THR A 154 3.55 -12.80 -10.86
CA THR A 154 2.19 -13.20 -11.22
C THR A 154 1.29 -11.99 -11.09
N CYS A 155 0.16 -11.96 -11.75
CA CYS A 155 -0.88 -10.96 -11.50
C CYS A 155 -1.99 -11.55 -10.63
N ASP A 156 -2.65 -10.71 -9.83
CA ASP A 156 -3.92 -11.08 -9.22
C ASP A 156 -5.07 -11.05 -10.25
N PHE A 157 -6.29 -11.39 -9.82
CA PHE A 157 -7.44 -11.38 -10.72
C PHE A 157 -7.83 -9.98 -11.24
N ARG A 158 -7.23 -8.91 -10.73
CA ARG A 158 -7.49 -7.50 -11.10
C ARG A 158 -6.40 -6.97 -12.04
N GLY A 159 -5.28 -7.69 -12.17
CA GLY A 159 -4.18 -7.36 -13.07
C GLY A 159 -2.93 -6.84 -12.34
N ARG A 160 -2.99 -6.60 -11.02
CA ARG A 160 -1.83 -6.10 -10.26
C ARG A 160 -0.73 -7.14 -10.18
N PHE A 161 0.50 -6.75 -10.48
CA PHE A 161 1.66 -7.64 -10.47
C PHE A 161 2.24 -7.82 -9.06
N TYR A 162 2.59 -9.06 -8.72
CA TYR A 162 3.17 -9.48 -7.46
C TYR A 162 4.34 -10.42 -7.70
N PRO A 163 5.50 -10.21 -7.06
CA PRO A 163 6.56 -11.19 -7.06
C PRO A 163 6.08 -12.49 -6.40
N THR A 164 6.65 -13.60 -6.85
CA THR A 164 6.29 -14.95 -6.36
C THR A 164 7.13 -15.34 -5.15
N ALA A 165 8.34 -14.79 -5.01
CA ALA A 165 9.20 -14.96 -3.86
C ALA A 165 8.57 -14.37 -2.58
N GLN A 166 8.82 -14.99 -1.43
CA GLN A 166 8.17 -14.64 -0.16
C GLN A 166 9.00 -13.72 0.74
N ASP A 167 10.28 -14.06 0.98
CA ASP A 167 11.10 -13.34 1.98
C ASP A 167 11.81 -12.11 1.39
N ILE A 168 12.62 -12.33 0.35
CA ILE A 168 13.30 -11.26 -0.39
C ILE A 168 12.63 -11.12 -1.75
N HIS A 169 12.04 -9.95 -1.99
CA HIS A 169 11.37 -9.62 -3.24
C HIS A 169 11.25 -8.10 -3.45
N THR A 170 11.02 -7.67 -4.69
CA THR A 170 11.03 -6.25 -5.12
C THR A 170 9.95 -5.34 -4.52
N GLN A 171 9.01 -5.91 -3.75
CA GLN A 171 7.86 -5.23 -3.15
C GLN A 171 7.83 -5.40 -1.62
N GLY A 172 8.96 -5.74 -1.00
CA GLY A 172 9.07 -5.93 0.44
C GLY A 172 9.01 -4.62 1.24
N ASP A 173 9.25 -4.72 2.55
CA ASP A 173 9.38 -3.57 3.44
C ASP A 173 10.67 -2.77 3.18
N SER A 174 10.90 -1.70 3.95
CA SER A 174 12.06 -0.82 3.76
C SER A 174 13.39 -1.61 3.81
N LEU A 175 13.53 -2.58 4.71
CA LEU A 175 14.73 -3.42 4.79
C LEU A 175 14.93 -4.21 3.50
N VAL A 176 13.91 -4.92 3.02
CA VAL A 176 14.02 -5.70 1.78
C VAL A 176 14.33 -4.82 0.57
N LYS A 177 13.72 -3.63 0.48
CA LYS A 177 14.01 -2.69 -0.61
C LYS A 177 15.43 -2.12 -0.53
N GLY A 178 15.91 -1.77 0.67
CA GLY A 178 17.29 -1.33 0.88
C GLY A 178 18.33 -2.42 0.57
N LEU A 179 17.95 -3.70 0.73
CA LEU A 179 18.77 -4.86 0.38
C LEU A 179 18.84 -5.15 -1.13
N LEU A 180 18.05 -4.48 -1.97
CA LEU A 180 17.94 -4.77 -3.41
C LEU A 180 18.24 -3.54 -4.26
N THR A 181 19.22 -3.66 -5.16
CA THR A 181 19.54 -2.63 -6.16
C THR A 181 19.54 -3.25 -7.56
N PHE A 182 19.55 -2.42 -8.61
CA PHE A 182 19.71 -2.95 -9.98
C PHE A 182 21.10 -3.54 -10.16
N ALA A 183 21.19 -4.68 -10.83
CA ALA A 183 22.46 -5.38 -11.02
C ALA A 183 23.38 -4.68 -12.03
N GLU A 184 22.80 -4.16 -13.12
CA GLU A 184 23.52 -3.41 -14.13
C GLU A 184 23.34 -1.91 -13.86
N PRO A 185 24.41 -1.10 -13.80
CA PRO A 185 24.25 0.32 -13.60
C PRO A 185 23.80 1.03 -14.89
N GLU A 186 23.32 2.25 -14.71
CA GLU A 186 23.07 3.22 -15.79
C GLU A 186 23.75 4.56 -15.45
N ARG A 187 24.11 5.32 -16.49
CA ARG A 187 24.69 6.66 -16.30
C ARG A 187 23.65 7.60 -15.71
N LEU A 188 24.05 8.50 -14.82
CA LEU A 188 23.15 9.52 -14.28
C LEU A 188 22.59 10.45 -15.35
N GLY A 189 23.35 10.74 -16.41
CA GLY A 189 22.95 11.75 -17.37
C GLY A 189 22.83 13.14 -16.72
N PRO A 190 22.16 14.10 -17.38
CA PRO A 190 22.15 15.49 -16.93
C PRO A 190 21.43 15.70 -15.59
N ASN A 191 20.35 14.95 -15.31
CA ASN A 191 19.49 15.16 -14.15
C ASN A 191 19.55 14.02 -13.11
N GLY A 192 20.31 12.95 -13.35
CA GLY A 192 20.30 11.79 -12.45
C GLY A 192 20.81 12.08 -11.05
N GLN A 193 21.78 13.00 -10.88
CA GLN A 193 22.22 13.43 -9.55
C GLN A 193 21.08 14.11 -8.79
N TRP A 194 20.36 15.00 -9.45
CA TRP A 194 19.20 15.68 -8.86
C TRP A 194 18.14 14.68 -8.40
N TRP A 195 17.85 13.66 -9.22
CA TRP A 195 16.93 12.59 -8.83
C TRP A 195 17.43 11.73 -7.66
N LEU A 196 18.74 11.47 -7.55
CA LEU A 196 19.30 10.82 -6.36
C LEU A 196 19.11 11.67 -5.11
N TYR A 197 19.24 12.99 -5.23
CA TYR A 197 19.05 13.91 -4.11
C TYR A 197 17.57 13.93 -3.70
N VAL A 198 16.65 14.07 -4.65
CA VAL A 198 15.21 13.98 -4.38
C VAL A 198 14.84 12.65 -3.72
N ALA A 199 15.34 11.52 -4.25
CA ALA A 199 15.10 10.20 -3.68
C ALA A 199 15.61 10.08 -2.23
N THR A 200 16.77 10.68 -1.95
CA THR A 200 17.35 10.72 -0.59
C THR A 200 16.45 11.50 0.35
N ALA A 201 16.07 12.73 0.01
CA ALA A 201 15.12 13.51 0.81
C ALA A 201 13.77 12.77 1.02
N ASN A 202 13.24 12.12 -0.01
CA ASN A 202 12.02 11.31 0.11
C ASN A 202 12.17 10.19 1.14
N ALA A 203 13.27 9.43 1.10
CA ALA A 203 13.53 8.35 2.04
C ALA A 203 13.65 8.85 3.50
N PHE A 204 14.13 10.09 3.70
CA PHE A 204 14.18 10.79 4.98
C PHE A 204 12.87 11.50 5.38
N GLY A 205 11.77 11.32 4.63
CA GLY A 205 10.44 11.83 4.97
C GLY A 205 10.17 13.29 4.54
N GLN A 206 11.03 13.88 3.71
CA GLN A 206 10.88 15.22 3.13
C GLN A 206 10.01 15.21 1.86
N ASP A 207 9.04 14.31 1.75
CA ASP A 207 8.19 14.11 0.57
C ASP A 207 7.04 15.14 0.44
N LYS A 208 6.95 16.10 1.36
CA LYS A 208 5.84 17.07 1.44
C LYS A 208 6.23 18.47 0.95
N ILE A 209 7.51 18.72 0.70
CA ILE A 209 8.02 19.98 0.15
C ILE A 209 8.20 19.88 -1.37
N ALA A 210 8.43 21.02 -2.02
CA ALA A 210 8.67 21.09 -3.47
C ALA A 210 9.89 20.27 -3.91
N MET A 211 9.92 19.70 -5.12
CA MET A 211 10.99 18.80 -5.56
C MET A 211 12.38 19.42 -5.40
N GLN A 212 12.54 20.68 -5.81
CA GLN A 212 13.82 21.36 -5.68
C GLN A 212 14.25 21.49 -4.21
N ALA A 213 13.32 21.84 -3.31
CA ALA A 213 13.61 21.91 -1.88
C ALA A 213 13.99 20.55 -1.28
N ARG A 214 13.53 19.43 -1.88
CA ARG A 214 13.98 18.08 -1.52
C ARG A 214 15.44 17.87 -1.91
N ALA A 215 15.82 18.25 -3.13
CA ALA A 215 17.20 18.17 -3.56
C ALA A 215 18.13 19.06 -2.71
N ASP A 216 17.69 20.28 -2.41
CA ASP A 216 18.43 21.23 -1.56
C ASP A 216 18.63 20.66 -0.15
N TRP A 217 17.60 20.03 0.44
CA TRP A 217 17.72 19.36 1.74
C TRP A 217 18.83 18.30 1.74
N THR A 218 18.94 17.49 0.68
CA THR A 218 20.01 16.50 0.58
C THR A 218 21.38 17.15 0.44
N SER A 219 21.49 18.23 -0.35
CA SER A 219 22.72 19.01 -0.46
C SER A 219 23.15 19.57 0.90
N ASP A 220 22.23 20.15 1.65
CA ASP A 220 22.48 20.75 2.97
C ASP A 220 22.91 19.72 4.03
N ASN A 221 22.48 18.46 3.87
CA ASN A 221 22.80 17.35 4.78
C ASN A 221 23.89 16.41 4.24
N LEU A 222 24.58 16.79 3.15
CA LEU A 222 25.55 15.91 2.49
C LEU A 222 26.66 15.45 3.44
N THR A 223 27.09 16.31 4.38
CA THR A 223 28.11 15.94 5.37
C THR A 223 27.64 14.77 6.26
N GLN A 224 26.42 14.84 6.80
CA GLN A 224 25.84 13.77 7.62
C GLN A 224 25.57 12.50 6.82
N ILE A 225 25.15 12.64 5.56
CA ILE A 225 24.93 11.53 4.64
C ILE A 225 26.24 10.78 4.37
N LEU A 226 27.31 11.50 4.05
CA LEU A 226 28.63 10.92 3.81
C LEU A 226 29.23 10.31 5.09
N ALA A 227 29.00 10.92 6.26
CA ALA A 227 29.39 10.33 7.54
C ALA A 227 28.63 9.02 7.81
N THR A 228 27.33 8.99 7.52
CA THR A 228 26.48 7.79 7.65
C THR A 228 26.95 6.66 6.75
N ALA A 229 27.34 6.96 5.51
CA ALA A 229 27.87 5.95 4.61
C ALA A 229 29.22 5.34 5.08
N ARG A 230 30.00 6.09 5.88
CA ARG A 230 31.29 5.62 6.44
C ARG A 230 31.10 4.77 7.68
N ASP A 231 30.23 5.21 8.60
CA ASP A 231 29.90 4.47 9.83
C ASP A 231 28.38 4.58 10.14
N PRO A 232 27.56 3.69 9.54
CA PRO A 232 26.12 3.74 9.69
C PRO A 232 25.66 3.58 11.14
N LEU A 233 26.36 2.76 11.93
CA LEU A 233 25.95 2.45 13.30
C LEU A 233 26.34 3.55 14.28
N ALA A 234 27.45 4.25 14.05
CA ALA A 234 27.77 5.47 14.80
C ALA A 234 26.83 6.64 14.47
N CYS A 235 26.37 6.73 13.22
CA CYS A 235 25.46 7.77 12.75
C CYS A 235 23.97 7.37 12.80
N GLN A 236 23.60 6.34 13.56
CA GLN A 236 22.22 5.83 13.63
C GLN A 236 21.18 6.91 13.95
N ASP A 237 21.54 7.92 14.75
CA ASP A 237 20.61 8.97 15.19
C ASP A 237 20.16 9.87 14.02
N PHE A 238 20.89 9.89 12.90
CA PHE A 238 20.54 10.64 11.71
C PHE A 238 19.56 9.88 10.80
N TRP A 239 19.85 8.60 10.49
CA TRP A 239 19.12 7.86 9.45
C TRP A 239 18.10 6.86 9.99
N ALA A 240 18.24 6.34 11.21
CA ALA A 240 17.36 5.29 11.73
C ALA A 240 15.92 5.79 11.98
N GLY A 241 15.74 7.09 12.15
CA GLY A 241 14.43 7.74 12.30
C GLY A 241 13.77 8.18 10.99
N ALA A 242 14.38 7.90 9.84
CA ALA A 242 13.82 8.20 8.54
C ALA A 242 12.52 7.40 8.26
N ASP A 243 11.66 7.90 7.37
CA ASP A 243 10.40 7.23 6.99
C ASP A 243 10.67 5.87 6.30
N SER A 244 11.82 5.71 5.63
CA SER A 244 12.27 4.46 5.02
C SER A 244 13.77 4.25 5.27
N PRO A 245 14.16 3.82 6.49
CA PRO A 245 15.53 3.96 7.00
C PRO A 245 16.54 3.14 6.19
N TRP A 246 16.20 1.92 5.79
CA TRP A 246 17.12 1.05 5.05
C TRP A 246 17.28 1.45 3.58
N GLU A 247 16.23 2.05 2.98
CA GLU A 247 16.32 2.67 1.66
C GLU A 247 17.16 3.95 1.72
N ALA A 248 16.98 4.78 2.77
CA ALA A 248 17.79 5.96 3.04
C ALA A 248 19.27 5.60 3.19
N LEU A 249 19.58 4.54 3.94
CA LEU A 249 20.95 4.05 4.08
C LEU A 249 21.53 3.57 2.75
N SER A 250 20.75 2.87 1.93
CA SER A 250 21.16 2.47 0.57
C SER A 250 21.53 3.68 -0.30
N LEU A 251 20.75 4.77 -0.21
CA LEU A 251 21.00 6.03 -0.90
C LEU A 251 22.25 6.74 -0.37
N CYS A 252 22.48 6.74 0.95
CA CYS A 252 23.70 7.29 1.54
C CYS A 252 24.96 6.61 0.98
N PHE A 253 24.97 5.29 0.85
CA PHE A 253 26.08 4.56 0.23
C PHE A 253 26.30 4.95 -1.23
N GLU A 254 25.23 5.12 -2.01
CA GLU A 254 25.35 5.54 -3.41
C GLU A 254 25.87 6.97 -3.54
N LEU A 255 25.39 7.90 -2.71
CA LEU A 255 25.86 9.28 -2.68
C LEU A 255 27.32 9.39 -2.25
N ALA A 256 27.80 8.52 -1.36
CA ALA A 256 29.21 8.44 -1.03
C ALA A 256 30.07 8.00 -2.22
N ARG A 257 29.63 6.99 -2.97
CA ARG A 257 30.30 6.57 -4.20
C ARG A 257 30.30 7.67 -5.27
N LEU A 258 29.20 8.42 -5.38
CA LEU A 258 29.10 9.56 -6.27
C LEU A 258 30.09 10.66 -5.87
N ALA A 259 30.17 11.01 -4.58
CA ALA A 259 31.09 12.02 -4.08
C ALA A 259 32.56 11.61 -4.31
N ASP A 260 32.92 10.36 -4.04
CA ASP A 260 34.27 9.84 -4.32
C ASP A 260 34.60 9.90 -5.83
N PHE A 261 33.62 9.56 -6.68
CA PHE A 261 33.76 9.65 -8.13
C PHE A 261 33.95 11.10 -8.60
N GLU A 262 33.18 12.04 -8.05
CA GLU A 262 33.29 13.46 -8.35
C GLU A 262 34.66 14.02 -7.95
N VAL A 263 35.16 13.67 -6.77
CA VAL A 263 36.51 14.06 -6.31
C VAL A 263 37.59 13.52 -7.24
N ALA A 264 37.45 12.28 -7.72
CA ALA A 264 38.44 11.63 -8.56
C ALA A 264 38.42 12.11 -10.04
N ASN A 265 37.26 12.49 -10.57
CA ASN A 265 37.06 12.75 -12.00
C ASN A 265 36.62 14.19 -12.34
N GLY A 266 36.29 14.99 -11.32
CA GLY A 266 35.76 16.34 -11.43
C GLY A 266 34.25 16.38 -11.69
N GLU A 267 33.63 17.50 -11.29
CA GLU A 267 32.18 17.76 -11.39
C GLU A 267 31.61 17.52 -12.81
N ARG A 268 32.35 17.90 -13.86
CA ARG A 268 31.92 17.69 -15.26
C ARG A 268 31.73 16.22 -15.64
N ALA A 269 32.34 15.30 -14.89
CA ALA A 269 32.19 13.86 -15.11
C ALA A 269 30.95 13.28 -14.42
N VAL A 270 30.30 13.98 -13.47
CA VAL A 270 29.16 13.48 -12.68
C VAL A 270 28.05 12.82 -13.52
N PRO A 271 27.63 13.39 -14.67
CA PRO A 271 26.64 12.74 -15.55
C PRO A 271 27.03 11.34 -16.05
N SER A 272 28.32 11.01 -15.99
CA SER A 272 28.87 9.73 -16.44
C SER A 272 28.96 8.68 -15.33
N PHE A 273 28.71 9.06 -14.06
CA PHE A 273 28.66 8.14 -12.92
C PHE A 273 27.64 7.03 -13.16
N LEU A 274 28.04 5.80 -12.83
CA LEU A 274 27.26 4.59 -13.03
C LEU A 274 26.52 4.24 -11.75
N SER A 275 25.21 4.51 -11.72
CA SER A 275 24.37 4.29 -10.54
C SER A 275 23.50 3.03 -10.66
N HIS A 276 23.35 2.34 -9.54
CA HIS A 276 22.55 1.12 -9.39
C HIS A 276 21.20 1.36 -8.70
N ILE A 277 20.96 2.56 -8.17
CA ILE A 277 19.81 2.81 -7.29
C ILE A 277 18.51 2.92 -8.09
N PRO A 278 17.46 2.19 -7.68
CA PRO A 278 16.10 2.46 -8.14
C PRO A 278 15.57 3.74 -7.49
N VAL A 279 15.33 4.78 -8.31
CA VAL A 279 14.60 5.97 -7.89
C VAL A 279 13.11 5.73 -8.11
N ARG A 280 12.30 5.89 -7.07
CA ARG A 280 10.86 5.64 -7.08
C ARG A 280 10.08 6.95 -7.00
N LEU A 281 9.00 7.01 -7.76
CA LEU A 281 8.00 8.07 -7.76
C LEU A 281 6.68 7.46 -7.30
N ASP A 282 6.11 8.01 -6.23
CA ASP A 282 4.89 7.51 -5.60
C ASP A 282 3.68 8.37 -5.97
N ALA A 283 2.56 7.73 -6.28
CA ALA A 283 1.29 8.42 -6.43
C ALA A 283 0.85 9.09 -5.13
N THR A 284 0.28 10.31 -5.21
CA THR A 284 -0.29 10.98 -4.01
C THR A 284 -1.43 10.16 -3.40
N CYS A 285 -2.38 9.73 -4.24
CA CYS A 285 -3.47 8.83 -3.89
C CYS A 285 -4.08 8.21 -5.16
N SER A 286 -3.46 7.13 -5.67
CA SER A 286 -3.80 6.54 -6.99
C SER A 286 -5.29 6.29 -7.19
N GLY A 287 -5.98 5.74 -6.19
CA GLY A 287 -7.41 5.46 -6.31
C GLY A 287 -8.27 6.71 -6.59
N ILE A 288 -7.99 7.83 -5.91
CA ILE A 288 -8.71 9.09 -6.14
C ILE A 288 -8.26 9.75 -7.44
N GLN A 289 -6.99 9.62 -7.82
CA GLN A 289 -6.49 10.11 -9.11
C GLN A 289 -7.26 9.46 -10.27
N HIS A 290 -7.40 8.14 -10.27
CA HIS A 290 -8.17 7.43 -11.31
C HIS A 290 -9.66 7.76 -11.27
N LEU A 291 -10.29 7.78 -10.09
CA LEU A 291 -11.71 8.08 -9.97
C LEU A 291 -12.05 9.53 -10.39
N SER A 292 -11.21 10.51 -10.03
CA SER A 292 -11.39 11.90 -10.44
C SER A 292 -11.23 12.06 -11.96
N ALA A 293 -10.28 11.36 -12.57
CA ALA A 293 -10.11 11.37 -14.02
C ALA A 293 -11.28 10.70 -14.77
N MET A 294 -11.79 9.56 -14.28
CA MET A 294 -12.98 8.89 -14.84
C MET A 294 -14.22 9.78 -14.80
N MET A 295 -14.42 10.50 -13.68
CA MET A 295 -15.54 11.42 -13.49
C MET A 295 -15.32 12.79 -14.12
N LYS A 296 -14.13 13.06 -14.66
CA LYS A 296 -13.69 14.38 -15.13
C LYS A 296 -13.90 15.47 -14.07
N ASP A 297 -13.63 15.18 -12.80
CA ASP A 297 -13.88 16.10 -11.69
C ASP A 297 -12.64 16.96 -11.36
N PRO A 298 -12.65 18.29 -11.63
CA PRO A 298 -11.50 19.15 -11.35
C PRO A 298 -11.24 19.36 -9.85
N LEU A 299 -12.26 19.29 -8.99
CA LEU A 299 -12.10 19.51 -7.55
C LEU A 299 -11.27 18.39 -6.91
N SER A 300 -11.71 17.14 -7.09
CA SER A 300 -10.96 15.99 -6.57
C SER A 300 -9.60 15.84 -7.26
N ALA A 301 -9.51 16.10 -8.58
CA ALA A 301 -8.26 16.02 -9.32
C ALA A 301 -7.19 16.98 -8.76
N ARG A 302 -7.59 18.18 -8.34
CA ARG A 302 -6.69 19.15 -7.70
C ARG A 302 -6.22 18.67 -6.33
N ALA A 303 -7.10 18.07 -5.53
CA ALA A 303 -6.76 17.55 -4.20
C ALA A 303 -5.71 16.42 -4.22
N VAL A 304 -5.55 15.74 -5.37
CA VAL A 304 -4.59 14.63 -5.55
C VAL A 304 -3.56 14.87 -6.65
N ASN A 305 -3.31 16.14 -6.97
CA ASN A 305 -2.26 16.60 -7.87
C ASN A 305 -2.37 16.04 -9.31
N VAL A 306 -3.56 15.68 -9.78
CA VAL A 306 -3.79 15.45 -11.22
C VAL A 306 -3.89 16.80 -11.94
N GLU A 307 -4.63 17.72 -11.33
CA GLU A 307 -4.76 19.10 -11.78
C GLU A 307 -3.68 19.94 -11.06
N PRO A 308 -2.67 20.47 -11.76
CA PRO A 308 -1.51 21.09 -11.15
C PRO A 308 -1.84 22.40 -10.41
N ILE A 309 -1.19 22.60 -9.27
CA ILE A 309 -1.10 23.89 -8.59
C ILE A 309 0.38 24.31 -8.63
N PRO A 310 0.75 25.39 -9.34
CA PRO A 310 2.14 25.81 -9.46
C PRO A 310 2.82 25.97 -8.09
N GLY A 311 3.91 25.23 -7.86
CA GLY A 311 4.73 25.31 -6.64
C GLY A 311 4.07 24.78 -5.36
N VAL A 312 2.87 24.19 -5.43
CA VAL A 312 2.13 23.72 -4.25
C VAL A 312 1.73 22.26 -4.43
N ARG A 313 2.17 21.41 -3.50
CA ARG A 313 1.67 20.02 -3.39
C ARG A 313 0.36 20.03 -2.61
N ALA A 314 -0.73 19.64 -3.25
CA ALA A 314 -1.99 19.40 -2.57
C ALA A 314 -1.87 18.17 -1.64
N ASP A 315 -2.53 18.24 -0.49
CA ASP A 315 -2.49 17.22 0.55
C ASP A 315 -3.91 16.91 1.04
N ILE A 316 -4.62 16.08 0.28
CA ILE A 316 -5.99 15.64 0.58
C ILE A 316 -6.19 15.16 2.02
N TYR A 317 -5.15 14.59 2.65
CA TYR A 317 -5.22 14.12 4.02
C TYR A 317 -5.31 15.28 5.01
N THR A 318 -4.61 16.37 4.73
CA THR A 318 -4.68 17.62 5.50
C THR A 318 -6.02 18.31 5.27
N ASP A 319 -6.50 18.38 4.02
CA ASP A 319 -7.80 18.98 3.69
C ASP A 319 -8.96 18.29 4.42
N VAL A 320 -8.99 16.94 4.38
CA VAL A 320 -10.01 16.15 5.10
C VAL A 320 -9.88 16.33 6.62
N LYS A 321 -8.66 16.39 7.15
CA LYS A 321 -8.42 16.66 8.57
C LYS A 321 -8.92 18.05 8.96
N ASP A 322 -8.72 19.07 8.13
CA ASP A 322 -9.16 20.44 8.43
C ASP A 322 -10.67 20.57 8.41
N VAL A 323 -11.35 19.95 7.44
CA VAL A 323 -12.83 19.86 7.42
C VAL A 323 -13.35 19.12 8.65
N ALA A 324 -12.73 17.97 9.00
CA ALA A 324 -13.10 17.21 10.19
C ALA A 324 -12.88 18.03 11.48
N LYS A 325 -11.78 18.77 11.59
CA LYS A 325 -11.47 19.63 12.75
C LYS A 325 -12.46 20.77 12.89
N GLN A 326 -12.86 21.41 11.79
CA GLN A 326 -13.91 22.44 11.81
C GLN A 326 -15.23 21.87 12.32
N ARG A 327 -15.61 20.67 11.87
CA ARG A 327 -16.81 19.99 12.36
C ARG A 327 -16.73 19.68 13.86
N ILE A 328 -15.60 19.14 14.31
CA ILE A 328 -15.37 18.84 15.73
C ILE A 328 -15.44 20.11 16.59
N ALA A 329 -14.89 21.23 16.10
CA ALA A 329 -14.97 22.50 16.81
C ALA A 329 -16.40 23.02 16.96
N LEU A 330 -17.22 22.87 15.91
CA LEU A 330 -18.65 23.20 15.98
C LEU A 330 -19.38 22.30 16.99
N ASP A 331 -19.17 20.99 16.92
CA ASP A 331 -19.83 20.04 17.82
C ASP A 331 -19.36 20.20 19.29
N ALA A 332 -18.11 20.62 19.51
CA ALA A 332 -17.55 20.93 20.84
C ALA A 332 -18.10 22.22 21.48
N THR A 333 -18.70 23.11 20.69
CA THR A 333 -19.35 24.35 21.18
C THR A 333 -20.88 24.25 21.17
N SER A 334 -21.43 23.17 20.61
CA SER A 334 -22.87 22.96 20.49
C SER A 334 -23.54 22.67 21.84
N HIS A 335 -24.67 23.32 22.09
CA HIS A 335 -25.52 23.05 23.27
C HIS A 335 -26.57 21.96 23.02
N ALA A 336 -26.58 21.31 21.84
CA ALA A 336 -27.62 20.37 21.46
C ALA A 336 -27.49 18.99 22.14
N ASP A 337 -26.26 18.51 22.40
CA ASP A 337 -26.00 17.21 23.01
C ASP A 337 -24.71 17.25 23.85
N GLU A 338 -24.87 17.10 25.18
CA GLU A 338 -23.77 17.10 26.15
C GLU A 338 -22.75 15.97 25.91
N ALA A 339 -23.22 14.78 25.53
CA ALA A 339 -22.36 13.62 25.35
C ALA A 339 -21.51 13.76 24.09
N VAL A 340 -22.08 14.30 23.01
CA VAL A 340 -21.34 14.64 21.79
C VAL A 340 -20.34 15.75 22.09
N ARG A 341 -20.75 16.80 22.81
CA ARG A 341 -19.86 17.91 23.18
C ARG A 341 -18.63 17.44 23.94
N ALA A 342 -18.81 16.56 24.94
CA ALA A 342 -17.71 16.04 25.74
C ALA A 342 -16.70 15.22 24.90
N ILE A 343 -17.19 14.39 23.98
CA ILE A 343 -16.34 13.60 23.07
C ILE A 343 -15.64 14.51 22.06
N ALA A 344 -16.35 15.48 21.48
CA ALA A 344 -15.81 16.42 20.51
C ALA A 344 -14.70 17.28 21.12
N ALA A 345 -14.90 17.80 22.34
CA ALA A 345 -13.88 18.56 23.07
C ALA A 345 -12.60 17.75 23.28
N LYS A 346 -12.71 16.46 23.63
CA LYS A 346 -11.55 15.57 23.75
C LYS A 346 -10.87 15.28 22.40
N TRP A 347 -11.59 15.27 21.29
CA TRP A 347 -10.98 15.05 19.97
C TRP A 347 -10.28 16.28 19.38
N LEU A 348 -10.65 17.49 19.79
CA LEU A 348 -10.25 18.73 19.13
C LEU A 348 -8.72 18.91 19.02
N ASP A 349 -8.00 18.50 20.07
CA ASP A 349 -6.53 18.57 20.13
C ASP A 349 -5.82 17.29 19.66
N HIS A 350 -6.57 16.23 19.36
CA HIS A 350 -6.04 14.91 19.00
C HIS A 350 -6.26 14.54 17.53
N ILE A 351 -7.00 15.34 16.75
CA ILE A 351 -7.18 15.11 15.32
C ILE A 351 -6.00 15.63 14.50
N GLU A 352 -5.15 14.69 14.07
CA GLU A 352 -4.00 14.95 13.19
C GLU A 352 -4.18 14.34 11.79
N ARG A 353 -3.34 14.76 10.83
CA ARG A 353 -3.28 14.18 9.47
C ARG A 353 -3.18 12.65 9.49
N LYS A 354 -2.36 12.08 10.39
CA LYS A 354 -2.18 10.62 10.53
C LYS A 354 -3.48 9.89 10.90
N THR A 355 -4.37 10.55 11.64
CA THR A 355 -5.65 10.01 12.13
C THR A 355 -6.60 9.71 10.98
N VAL A 356 -6.65 10.58 9.97
CA VAL A 356 -7.56 10.44 8.82
C VAL A 356 -6.90 9.73 7.62
N LYS A 357 -5.56 9.73 7.55
CA LYS A 357 -4.78 9.21 6.41
C LYS A 357 -5.26 7.84 5.95
N ARG A 358 -5.35 6.86 6.86
CA ARG A 358 -5.72 5.48 6.51
C ARG A 358 -7.15 5.38 5.96
N ALA A 359 -8.09 6.14 6.53
CA ALA A 359 -9.47 6.17 6.07
C ALA A 359 -9.57 6.76 4.65
N VAL A 360 -8.91 7.89 4.40
CA VAL A 360 -8.84 8.53 3.08
C VAL A 360 -8.19 7.59 2.05
N MET A 361 -7.04 6.98 2.37
CA MET A 361 -6.33 6.06 1.47
C MET A 361 -7.14 4.80 1.13
N THR A 362 -7.95 4.30 2.07
CA THR A 362 -8.68 3.04 1.88
C THR A 362 -10.11 3.22 1.35
N THR A 363 -10.61 4.45 1.28
CA THR A 363 -11.95 4.78 0.75
C THR A 363 -12.11 4.42 -0.72
N PRO A 364 -11.22 4.79 -1.65
CA PRO A 364 -11.30 4.36 -3.05
C PRO A 364 -11.35 2.83 -3.22
N TYR A 365 -10.80 2.11 -2.24
CA TYR A 365 -10.74 0.66 -2.21
C TYR A 365 -11.88 0.01 -1.41
N GLY A 366 -12.97 0.75 -1.18
CA GLY A 366 -14.22 0.21 -0.66
C GLY A 366 -14.26 -0.01 0.85
N VAL A 367 -13.40 0.65 1.64
CA VAL A 367 -13.60 0.66 3.10
C VAL A 367 -14.96 1.28 3.43
N THR A 368 -15.70 0.64 4.34
CA THR A 368 -17.00 1.12 4.80
C THR A 368 -16.83 1.91 6.10
N ALA A 369 -17.86 2.68 6.50
CA ALA A 369 -17.84 3.42 7.76
C ALA A 369 -17.52 2.50 8.98
N PRO A 370 -18.11 1.30 9.15
CA PRO A 370 -17.68 0.38 10.20
C PRO A 370 -16.20 -0.06 10.10
N GLY A 371 -15.68 -0.16 8.87
CA GLY A 371 -14.26 -0.42 8.61
C GLY A 371 -13.37 0.72 9.09
N ILE A 372 -13.74 1.98 8.84
CA ILE A 372 -13.03 3.17 9.32
C ILE A 372 -12.98 3.19 10.85
N LYS A 373 -14.12 2.95 11.53
CA LYS A 373 -14.14 2.84 13.00
C LYS A 373 -13.16 1.77 13.51
N SER A 374 -13.14 0.61 12.86
CA SER A 374 -12.25 -0.49 13.23
C SER A 374 -10.77 -0.12 13.03
N GLN A 375 -10.45 0.62 11.97
CA GLN A 375 -9.10 1.16 11.74
C GLN A 375 -8.70 2.15 12.83
N LEU A 376 -9.57 3.10 13.19
CA LEU A 376 -9.28 4.09 14.24
C LEU A 376 -8.95 3.45 15.59
N ILE A 377 -9.66 2.38 15.96
CA ILE A 377 -9.41 1.62 17.19
C ILE A 377 -8.10 0.81 17.07
N ALA A 378 -7.90 0.11 15.95
CA ALA A 378 -6.74 -0.74 15.73
C ALA A 378 -5.43 0.07 15.68
N ASP A 379 -5.47 1.27 15.12
CA ASP A 379 -4.33 2.18 15.02
C ASP A 379 -4.05 2.91 16.35
N GLY A 380 -4.86 2.68 17.38
CA GLY A 380 -4.67 3.24 18.71
C GLY A 380 -5.01 4.73 18.83
N PHE A 381 -5.62 5.35 17.81
CA PHE A 381 -5.98 6.76 17.86
C PHE A 381 -6.99 7.07 18.96
N CYS A 382 -7.79 6.09 19.38
CA CYS A 382 -8.75 6.24 20.48
C CYS A 382 -8.18 5.89 21.87
N ASN A 383 -6.86 5.69 22.01
CA ASN A 383 -6.26 5.24 23.28
C ASN A 383 -6.23 6.31 24.38
N HIS A 384 -6.42 7.58 24.02
CA HIS A 384 -6.55 8.69 24.99
C HIS A 384 -7.95 8.78 25.63
N PHE A 385 -8.90 7.96 25.19
CA PHE A 385 -10.19 7.77 25.86
C PHE A 385 -10.15 6.59 26.83
N GLU A 386 -11.00 6.63 27.84
CA GLU A 386 -11.17 5.53 28.79
C GLU A 386 -11.57 4.26 28.04
N ASN A 387 -10.94 3.15 28.43
CA ASN A 387 -11.17 1.88 27.78
C ASN A 387 -12.61 1.39 28.03
N GLY A 388 -13.22 0.70 27.07
CA GLY A 388 -14.61 0.28 27.13
C GLY A 388 -15.54 1.21 26.35
N ALA A 389 -16.72 1.50 26.88
CA ALA A 389 -17.81 2.14 26.15
C ALA A 389 -17.44 3.54 25.62
N GLU A 390 -16.66 4.32 26.36
CA GLU A 390 -16.23 5.67 25.93
C GLU A 390 -15.40 5.59 24.65
N ARG A 391 -14.36 4.75 24.62
CA ARG A 391 -13.52 4.52 23.43
C ARG A 391 -14.33 4.15 22.19
N TYR A 392 -15.32 3.27 22.33
CA TYR A 392 -16.17 2.87 21.20
C TYR A 392 -17.06 4.00 20.72
N ARG A 393 -17.60 4.84 21.62
CA ARG A 393 -18.38 6.03 21.26
C ARG A 393 -17.51 7.10 20.59
N ALA A 394 -16.31 7.33 21.11
CA ALA A 394 -15.34 8.25 20.52
C ALA A 394 -14.94 7.84 19.10
N ALA A 395 -14.72 6.54 18.87
CA ALA A 395 -14.43 6.00 17.55
C ALA A 395 -15.64 6.09 16.60
N GLU A 396 -16.87 5.86 17.11
CA GLU A 396 -18.10 6.04 16.32
C GLU A 396 -18.27 7.49 15.87
N TYR A 397 -18.12 8.44 16.79
CA TYR A 397 -18.21 9.87 16.51
C TYR A 397 -17.19 10.30 15.46
N LEU A 398 -15.90 9.99 15.66
CA LEU A 398 -14.86 10.40 14.71
C LEU A 398 -15.06 9.76 13.34
N LYS A 399 -15.53 8.50 13.30
CA LYS A 399 -15.89 7.83 12.03
C LYS A 399 -16.96 8.62 11.28
N ASP A 400 -18.02 9.10 11.94
CA ASP A 400 -19.07 9.89 11.28
C ASP A 400 -18.54 11.24 10.77
N VAL A 401 -17.72 11.92 11.58
CA VAL A 401 -17.05 13.17 11.18
C VAL A 401 -16.16 12.96 9.95
N VAL A 402 -15.33 11.91 9.95
CA VAL A 402 -14.41 11.61 8.84
C VAL A 402 -15.18 11.25 7.57
N VAL A 403 -16.27 10.48 7.67
CA VAL A 403 -17.11 10.15 6.51
C VAL A 403 -17.73 11.42 5.92
N ALA A 404 -18.27 12.31 6.75
CA ALA A 404 -18.81 13.58 6.28
C ALA A 404 -17.73 14.48 5.63
N ALA A 405 -16.53 14.51 6.20
CA ALA A 405 -15.40 15.25 5.65
C ALA A 405 -14.93 14.66 4.30
N LEU A 406 -14.96 13.34 4.14
CA LEU A 406 -14.70 12.69 2.85
C LEU A 406 -15.76 13.08 1.81
N ASP A 407 -17.04 13.05 2.18
CA ASP A 407 -18.14 13.40 1.26
C ASP A 407 -18.03 14.83 0.73
N ALA A 408 -17.58 15.76 1.57
CA ALA A 408 -17.34 17.14 1.18
C ALA A 408 -16.16 17.31 0.20
N ASN A 409 -15.14 16.43 0.27
CA ASN A 409 -13.90 16.58 -0.51
C ASN A 409 -13.86 15.72 -1.78
N ILE A 410 -14.52 14.56 -1.79
CA ILE A 410 -14.41 13.55 -2.88
C ILE A 410 -15.76 13.03 -3.38
N GLY A 411 -16.77 13.91 -3.44
CA GLY A 411 -18.13 13.56 -3.86
C GLY A 411 -18.22 12.87 -5.23
N ALA A 412 -17.52 13.38 -6.25
CA ALA A 412 -17.52 12.78 -7.58
C ALA A 412 -16.84 11.39 -7.63
N PRO A 413 -15.64 11.18 -7.04
CA PRO A 413 -15.10 9.83 -6.85
C PRO A 413 -16.06 8.85 -6.18
N ARG A 414 -16.81 9.28 -5.16
CA ARG A 414 -17.83 8.44 -4.51
C ARG A 414 -19.01 8.13 -5.42
N ALA A 415 -19.40 9.05 -6.31
CA ALA A 415 -20.43 8.79 -7.32
C ALA A 415 -19.99 7.69 -8.30
N ALA A 416 -18.74 7.71 -8.78
CA ALA A 416 -18.19 6.62 -9.59
C ALA A 416 -18.19 5.28 -8.84
N MET A 417 -17.77 5.28 -7.56
CA MET A 417 -17.84 4.07 -6.74
C MET A 417 -19.27 3.54 -6.61
N GLY A 418 -20.24 4.41 -6.38
CA GLY A 418 -21.67 4.07 -6.32
C GLY A 418 -22.17 3.48 -7.65
N TYR A 419 -21.75 4.05 -8.77
CA TYR A 419 -22.08 3.56 -10.10
C TYR A 419 -21.55 2.13 -10.35
N PHE A 420 -20.28 1.85 -10.02
CA PHE A 420 -19.75 0.48 -10.13
C PHE A 420 -20.52 -0.52 -9.26
N GLN A 421 -20.94 -0.11 -8.07
CA GLN A 421 -21.76 -0.92 -7.18
C GLN A 421 -23.17 -1.17 -7.75
N GLU A 422 -23.76 -0.17 -8.40
CA GLU A 422 -25.06 -0.28 -9.07
C GLU A 422 -25.00 -1.27 -10.23
N VAL A 423 -24.01 -1.14 -11.12
CA VAL A 423 -23.80 -2.07 -12.25
C VAL A 423 -23.55 -3.50 -11.76
N ALA A 424 -22.73 -3.67 -10.71
CA ALA A 424 -22.50 -4.99 -10.12
C ALA A 424 -23.78 -5.61 -9.52
N ALA A 425 -24.63 -4.79 -8.89
CA ALA A 425 -25.91 -5.25 -8.35
C ALA A 425 -26.89 -5.61 -9.48
N PHE A 426 -26.94 -4.80 -10.53
CA PHE A 426 -27.77 -5.00 -11.72
C PHE A 426 -27.45 -6.32 -12.43
N LEU A 427 -26.17 -6.64 -12.60
CA LEU A 427 -25.72 -7.91 -13.21
C LEU A 427 -25.95 -9.09 -12.26
N ALA A 428 -25.74 -8.91 -10.96
CA ALA A 428 -25.99 -9.95 -9.97
C ALA A 428 -27.47 -10.35 -9.88
N ASP A 429 -28.40 -9.41 -10.07
CA ASP A 429 -29.85 -9.71 -10.15
C ASP A 429 -30.23 -10.58 -11.36
N ARG A 430 -29.34 -10.62 -12.37
CA ARG A 430 -29.45 -11.48 -13.56
C ARG A 430 -28.55 -12.72 -13.46
N GLU A 431 -27.99 -13.00 -12.28
CA GLU A 431 -27.05 -14.09 -12.04
C GLU A 431 -25.81 -14.05 -12.97
N LYS A 432 -25.43 -12.86 -13.45
CA LYS A 432 -24.27 -12.65 -14.31
C LYS A 432 -23.07 -12.08 -13.53
N PRO A 433 -21.84 -12.54 -13.81
CA PRO A 433 -20.64 -11.92 -13.26
C PRO A 433 -20.37 -10.56 -13.92
N MET A 434 -19.72 -9.65 -13.20
CA MET A 434 -19.25 -8.38 -13.77
C MET A 434 -17.89 -8.59 -14.42
N THR A 435 -17.80 -8.33 -15.73
CA THR A 435 -16.58 -8.55 -16.54
C THR A 435 -16.32 -7.32 -17.40
N TRP A 436 -15.07 -6.88 -17.49
CA TRP A 436 -14.64 -5.74 -18.32
C TRP A 436 -13.20 -5.92 -18.76
N THR A 437 -12.80 -5.22 -19.82
CA THR A 437 -11.40 -5.17 -20.30
C THR A 437 -10.80 -3.80 -20.00
N THR A 438 -9.60 -3.78 -19.42
CA THR A 438 -8.86 -2.54 -19.11
C THR A 438 -8.19 -1.98 -20.38
N PRO A 439 -7.79 -0.68 -20.37
CA PRO A 439 -7.05 -0.08 -21.48
C PRO A 439 -5.74 -0.80 -21.85
N SER A 440 -5.13 -1.52 -20.91
CA SER A 440 -3.90 -2.29 -21.14
C SER A 440 -4.13 -3.67 -21.77
N GLY A 441 -5.38 -4.06 -22.03
CA GLY A 441 -5.74 -5.36 -22.60
C GLY A 441 -5.95 -6.48 -21.57
N PHE A 442 -6.09 -6.16 -20.28
CA PHE A 442 -6.42 -7.16 -19.26
C PHE A 442 -7.93 -7.31 -19.08
N THR A 443 -8.45 -8.51 -19.24
CA THR A 443 -9.88 -8.79 -19.01
C THR A 443 -10.11 -9.26 -17.59
N VAL A 444 -10.79 -8.45 -16.80
CA VAL A 444 -11.13 -8.71 -15.40
C VAL A 444 -12.50 -9.37 -15.32
N ARG A 445 -12.64 -10.43 -14.51
CA ARG A 445 -13.93 -11.03 -14.17
C ARG A 445 -14.14 -11.10 -12.67
N GLN A 446 -15.14 -10.38 -12.19
CA GLN A 446 -15.60 -10.42 -10.80
C GLN A 446 -16.81 -11.37 -10.67
N ALA A 447 -16.58 -12.53 -10.06
CA ALA A 447 -17.59 -13.59 -9.89
C ALA A 447 -17.61 -14.12 -8.46
N TYR A 448 -18.09 -13.31 -7.51
CA TYR A 448 -18.35 -13.79 -6.15
C TYR A 448 -19.58 -14.69 -6.16
N VAL A 449 -19.40 -15.97 -5.83
CA VAL A 449 -20.49 -16.96 -5.74
C VAL A 449 -20.80 -17.26 -4.28
N LYS A 450 -22.03 -17.70 -4.01
CA LYS A 450 -22.38 -18.21 -2.69
C LYS A 450 -21.56 -19.48 -2.40
N SER A 451 -21.11 -19.61 -1.16
CA SER A 451 -20.33 -20.74 -0.69
C SER A 451 -21.08 -21.51 0.38
N ASP A 452 -21.12 -22.82 0.24
CA ASP A 452 -21.62 -23.69 1.31
C ASP A 452 -20.58 -23.79 2.44
N SER A 453 -21.03 -23.99 3.68
CA SER A 453 -20.14 -24.25 4.80
C SER A 453 -20.65 -25.46 5.58
N LYS A 454 -19.80 -26.46 5.83
CA LYS A 454 -20.14 -27.58 6.72
C LYS A 454 -19.12 -27.70 7.84
N ARG A 455 -19.57 -27.71 9.08
CA ARG A 455 -18.69 -27.95 10.23
C ARG A 455 -18.19 -29.40 10.21
N VAL A 456 -16.91 -29.63 10.47
CA VAL A 456 -16.32 -30.98 10.56
C VAL A 456 -15.85 -31.20 11.98
N GLU A 457 -16.29 -32.31 12.57
CA GLU A 457 -15.74 -32.77 13.83
C GLU A 457 -14.40 -33.47 13.58
N CYS A 458 -13.37 -33.03 14.28
CA CYS A 458 -12.02 -33.58 14.20
C CYS A 458 -11.62 -34.17 15.57
N LEU A 459 -10.58 -35.01 15.59
CA LEU A 459 -10.04 -35.65 16.80
C LEU A 459 -9.62 -34.67 17.91
N LEU A 460 -9.30 -33.41 17.58
CA LEU A 460 -8.90 -32.35 18.51
C LEU A 460 -10.02 -31.30 18.77
N GLY A 461 -11.28 -31.64 18.46
CA GLY A 461 -12.45 -30.79 18.61
C GLY A 461 -13.16 -30.48 17.29
N ALA A 462 -14.22 -29.66 17.32
CA ALA A 462 -14.96 -29.30 16.12
C ALA A 462 -14.32 -28.10 15.39
N ALA A 463 -13.72 -28.33 14.23
CA ALA A 463 -13.23 -27.28 13.35
C ALA A 463 -14.35 -26.84 12.40
N LEU A 464 -14.63 -25.53 12.34
CA LEU A 464 -15.48 -24.99 11.29
C LEU A 464 -14.71 -24.99 9.96
N VAL A 465 -14.74 -26.11 9.24
CA VAL A 465 -14.17 -26.20 7.90
C VAL A 465 -15.16 -25.56 6.93
N LYS A 466 -14.94 -24.34 6.47
CA LYS A 466 -15.70 -23.85 5.32
C LYS A 466 -15.27 -24.68 4.11
N PHE A 467 -16.01 -25.74 3.77
CA PHE A 467 -15.93 -26.40 2.47
C PHE A 467 -16.39 -25.40 1.42
N GLN A 468 -15.49 -24.51 1.02
CA GLN A 468 -15.61 -24.04 -0.33
C GLN A 468 -15.29 -25.26 -1.18
N THR A 469 -16.34 -25.86 -1.74
CA THR A 469 -16.23 -27.02 -2.63
C THR A 469 -15.09 -26.79 -3.61
N GLN A 470 -14.36 -27.85 -3.99
CA GLN A 470 -13.26 -27.80 -4.96
C GLN A 470 -13.60 -27.09 -6.28
N VAL A 471 -14.88 -26.82 -6.51
CA VAL A 471 -15.42 -25.99 -7.58
C VAL A 471 -16.32 -24.92 -6.93
N PRO A 472 -16.20 -23.63 -7.30
CA PRO A 472 -17.23 -22.64 -7.02
C PRO A 472 -18.60 -23.25 -7.33
N ASN A 473 -19.53 -23.24 -6.36
CA ASN A 473 -20.86 -23.77 -6.59
C ASN A 473 -21.59 -22.79 -7.54
N GLU A 474 -21.33 -22.89 -8.84
CA GLU A 474 -21.98 -22.07 -9.88
C GLU A 474 -23.49 -22.31 -9.87
N THR A 475 -23.95 -23.46 -9.36
CA THR A 475 -25.36 -23.74 -9.05
C THR A 475 -25.91 -23.03 -7.80
N ALA A 476 -25.08 -22.51 -6.88
CA ALA A 476 -25.54 -21.73 -5.72
C ALA A 476 -25.85 -20.25 -6.06
N GLY A 477 -25.45 -19.81 -7.26
CA GLY A 477 -25.64 -18.45 -7.74
C GLY A 477 -24.67 -17.42 -7.16
N ILE A 478 -24.83 -16.19 -7.63
CA ILE A 478 -23.99 -15.04 -7.34
C ILE A 478 -24.28 -14.48 -5.94
N ASP A 479 -23.24 -14.14 -5.18
CA ASP A 479 -23.37 -13.36 -3.94
C ASP A 479 -23.48 -11.87 -4.28
N LYS A 480 -24.72 -11.40 -4.47
CA LYS A 480 -25.02 -9.99 -4.79
C LYS A 480 -24.37 -9.00 -3.82
N ARG A 481 -24.37 -9.31 -2.52
CA ARG A 481 -23.80 -8.41 -1.50
C ARG A 481 -22.30 -8.26 -1.70
N LYS A 482 -21.58 -9.37 -1.89
CA LYS A 482 -20.13 -9.36 -2.13
C LYS A 482 -19.79 -8.73 -3.47
N GLN A 483 -20.51 -9.08 -4.54
CA GLN A 483 -20.35 -8.44 -5.85
C GLN A 483 -20.44 -6.91 -5.75
N LYS A 484 -21.51 -6.41 -5.14
CA LYS A 484 -21.72 -4.98 -4.93
C LYS A 484 -20.55 -4.37 -4.15
N SER A 485 -20.27 -4.87 -2.94
CA SER A 485 -19.27 -4.25 -2.05
C SER A 485 -17.83 -4.26 -2.60
N SER A 486 -17.51 -5.17 -3.52
CA SER A 486 -16.17 -5.33 -4.08
C SER A 486 -16.00 -4.70 -5.46
N ALA A 487 -17.07 -4.19 -6.08
CA ALA A 487 -17.04 -3.64 -7.43
C ALA A 487 -16.06 -2.47 -7.58
N ALA A 488 -16.26 -1.42 -6.79
CA ALA A 488 -15.42 -0.22 -6.82
C ALA A 488 -13.92 -0.50 -6.63
N PRO A 489 -13.46 -1.21 -5.57
CA PRO A 489 -12.04 -1.51 -5.41
C PRO A 489 -11.47 -2.31 -6.58
N ASN A 490 -12.22 -3.28 -7.11
CA ASN A 490 -11.70 -4.14 -8.17
C ASN A 490 -11.57 -3.39 -9.50
N VAL A 491 -12.49 -2.47 -9.81
CA VAL A 491 -12.37 -1.59 -10.99
C VAL A 491 -11.17 -0.67 -10.82
N VAL A 492 -11.07 0.06 -9.70
CA VAL A 492 -9.94 0.98 -9.45
C VAL A 492 -8.59 0.24 -9.50
N HIS A 493 -8.47 -0.91 -8.83
CA HIS A 493 -7.28 -1.76 -8.88
C HIS A 493 -6.93 -2.27 -10.28
N SER A 494 -7.91 -2.44 -11.16
CA SER A 494 -7.62 -2.86 -12.53
C SER A 494 -7.11 -1.71 -13.39
N TYR A 495 -7.52 -0.48 -13.10
CA TYR A 495 -7.05 0.71 -13.83
C TYR A 495 -5.68 1.16 -13.34
N ASP A 496 -5.35 1.05 -12.06
CA ASP A 496 -3.97 1.30 -11.61
C ASP A 496 -2.98 0.27 -12.19
N ALA A 497 -3.36 -0.99 -12.25
CA ALA A 497 -2.56 -2.04 -12.89
C ALA A 497 -2.39 -1.78 -14.39
N ALA A 498 -3.44 -1.29 -15.05
CA ALA A 498 -3.38 -0.91 -16.46
C ALA A 498 -2.43 0.27 -16.68
N HIS A 499 -2.46 1.27 -15.81
CA HIS A 499 -1.56 2.43 -15.87
C HIS A 499 -0.09 2.01 -15.71
N LEU A 500 0.21 1.14 -14.74
CA LEU A 500 1.54 0.56 -14.59
C LEU A 500 1.96 -0.22 -15.83
N ALA A 501 1.08 -1.06 -16.38
CA ALA A 501 1.41 -1.88 -17.54
C ALA A 501 1.72 -1.03 -18.79
N LEU A 502 0.88 -0.02 -19.07
CA LEU A 502 1.09 0.90 -20.18
C LEU A 502 2.40 1.69 -20.01
N THR A 503 2.67 2.17 -18.79
CA THR A 503 3.92 2.88 -18.48
C THR A 503 5.13 1.98 -18.68
N ALA A 504 5.08 0.73 -18.21
CA ALA A 504 6.18 -0.21 -18.36
C ALA A 504 6.48 -0.55 -19.84
N VAL A 505 5.45 -0.65 -20.67
CA VAL A 505 5.61 -0.85 -22.13
C VAL A 505 6.22 0.39 -22.78
N ALA A 506 5.75 1.60 -22.44
CA ALA A 506 6.33 2.83 -22.99
C ALA A 506 7.82 2.99 -22.60
N MET A 507 8.17 2.69 -21.35
CA MET A 507 9.55 2.68 -20.87
C MET A 507 10.42 1.65 -21.62
N LYS A 508 9.87 0.47 -21.89
CA LYS A 508 10.54 -0.55 -22.72
C LYS A 508 10.80 -0.05 -24.13
N GLU A 509 9.84 0.59 -24.77
CA GLU A 509 9.96 1.12 -26.13
C GLU A 509 11.05 2.19 -26.23
N GLU A 510 11.28 2.95 -25.16
CA GLU A 510 12.38 3.91 -25.04
C GLU A 510 13.72 3.29 -24.59
N GLY A 511 13.79 1.96 -24.50
CA GLY A 511 14.99 1.22 -24.17
C GLY A 511 15.37 1.22 -22.68
N VAL A 512 14.47 1.61 -21.78
CA VAL A 512 14.71 1.51 -20.33
C VAL A 512 14.59 0.06 -19.88
N ARG A 513 15.73 -0.52 -19.51
CA ARG A 513 15.88 -1.95 -19.22
C ARG A 513 15.22 -2.39 -17.93
N ASP A 514 15.42 -1.60 -16.88
CA ASP A 514 15.22 -2.02 -15.50
C ASP A 514 14.16 -1.14 -14.83
N MET A 515 13.14 -1.78 -14.27
CA MET A 515 12.05 -1.11 -13.57
C MET A 515 11.82 -1.72 -12.19
N ALA A 516 11.58 -0.84 -11.23
CA ALA A 516 11.16 -1.17 -9.88
C ALA A 516 9.72 -0.69 -9.69
N PHE A 517 8.85 -1.48 -9.07
CA PHE A 517 7.47 -1.01 -8.85
C PHE A 517 6.83 -1.67 -7.64
N VAL A 518 5.90 -0.97 -7.01
CA VAL A 518 5.02 -1.48 -5.96
C VAL A 518 3.64 -0.87 -6.21
N HIS A 519 2.83 -1.55 -7.02
CA HIS A 519 1.50 -1.09 -7.42
C HIS A 519 1.52 0.33 -8.02
N ASP A 520 1.24 1.37 -7.23
CA ASP A 520 1.21 2.80 -7.56
C ASP A 520 2.52 3.56 -7.26
N SER A 521 3.59 2.82 -6.95
CA SER A 521 4.97 3.33 -6.83
C SER A 521 5.79 2.82 -8.02
N PHE A 522 6.30 3.70 -8.87
CA PHE A 522 7.03 3.30 -10.08
C PHE A 522 8.47 3.82 -10.00
N GLY A 523 9.44 3.05 -10.46
CA GLY A 523 10.84 3.41 -10.37
C GLY A 523 11.70 2.87 -11.50
N ALA A 524 12.80 3.57 -11.74
CA ALA A 524 13.80 3.29 -12.76
C ALA A 524 15.18 3.74 -12.24
N HIS A 525 16.23 3.61 -13.06
CA HIS A 525 17.51 4.23 -12.76
C HIS A 525 17.36 5.75 -12.66
N ALA A 526 18.18 6.39 -11.82
CA ALA A 526 18.17 7.85 -11.65
C ALA A 526 18.28 8.62 -12.98
N GLY A 527 19.11 8.14 -13.93
CA GLY A 527 19.23 8.75 -15.25
C GLY A 527 18.06 8.52 -16.21
N ALA A 528 17.12 7.63 -15.86
CA ALA A 528 15.90 7.36 -16.60
C ALA A 528 14.64 7.92 -15.92
N THR A 529 14.76 8.55 -14.75
CA THR A 529 13.60 9.02 -13.97
C THR A 529 12.81 10.12 -14.67
N ASP A 530 13.46 11.02 -15.43
CA ASP A 530 12.73 12.02 -16.24
C ASP A 530 11.79 11.35 -17.27
N ARG A 531 12.29 10.31 -17.95
CA ARG A 531 11.51 9.53 -18.92
C ARG A 531 10.36 8.81 -18.23
N LEU A 532 10.63 8.21 -17.06
CA LEU A 532 9.59 7.58 -16.24
C LEU A 532 8.51 8.59 -15.85
N ALA A 533 8.90 9.75 -15.33
CA ALA A 533 7.99 10.79 -14.90
C ALA A 533 7.12 11.31 -16.07
N HIS A 534 7.71 11.44 -17.26
CA HIS A 534 6.98 11.79 -18.48
C HIS A 534 5.96 10.71 -18.87
N HIS A 535 6.39 9.45 -19.02
CA HIS A 535 5.50 8.36 -19.46
C HIS A 535 4.39 8.05 -18.47
N ILE A 536 4.63 8.20 -17.17
CA ILE A 536 3.58 8.12 -16.15
C ILE A 536 2.44 9.09 -16.48
N ARG A 537 2.76 10.34 -16.78
CA ARG A 537 1.76 11.39 -17.10
C ARG A 537 1.13 11.15 -18.47
N ASP A 538 1.94 10.86 -19.49
CA ASP A 538 1.47 10.63 -20.87
C ASP A 538 0.49 9.46 -20.93
N GLN A 539 0.81 8.32 -20.30
CA GLN A 539 -0.09 7.17 -20.29
C GLN A 539 -1.37 7.44 -19.50
N PHE A 540 -1.30 8.25 -18.43
CA PHE A 540 -2.50 8.67 -17.71
C PHE A 540 -3.41 9.54 -18.59
N VAL A 541 -2.84 10.50 -19.33
CA VAL A 541 -3.58 11.32 -20.30
C VAL A 541 -4.24 10.44 -21.36
N ARG A 542 -3.51 9.47 -21.94
CA ARG A 542 -4.06 8.56 -22.95
C ARG A 542 -5.22 7.73 -22.43
N MET A 543 -5.13 7.22 -21.20
CA MET A 543 -6.20 6.44 -20.57
C MET A 543 -7.48 7.25 -20.36
N TYR A 544 -7.36 8.55 -20.09
CA TYR A 544 -8.46 9.37 -19.60
C TYR A 544 -8.82 10.55 -20.49
N SER A 545 -8.22 10.71 -21.68
CA SER A 545 -8.60 11.79 -22.62
C SER A 545 -10.04 11.64 -23.10
N GLY A 546 -10.43 10.41 -23.45
CA GLY A 546 -11.80 10.06 -23.82
C GLY A 546 -12.76 9.86 -22.63
N PRO A 547 -14.02 9.45 -22.88
CA PRO A 547 -15.01 9.17 -21.85
C PRO A 547 -14.75 7.80 -21.19
N ALA A 548 -13.69 7.70 -20.37
CA ALA A 548 -13.22 6.43 -19.81
C ALA A 548 -14.28 5.64 -19.04
N LEU A 549 -15.21 6.32 -18.34
CA LEU A 549 -16.30 5.67 -17.61
C LEU A 549 -17.35 5.06 -18.56
N GLU A 550 -17.64 5.71 -19.70
CA GLU A 550 -18.52 5.15 -20.73
C GLU A 550 -17.83 4.00 -21.46
N GLN A 551 -16.54 4.12 -21.79
CA GLN A 551 -15.75 3.03 -22.37
C GLN A 551 -15.73 1.79 -21.46
N TRP A 552 -15.65 2.00 -20.14
CA TRP A 552 -15.79 0.92 -19.16
C TRP A 552 -17.19 0.28 -19.24
N ARG A 553 -18.25 1.09 -19.26
CA ARG A 553 -19.64 0.64 -19.39
C ARG A 553 -19.85 -0.16 -20.68
N GLU A 554 -19.37 0.32 -21.81
CA GLU A 554 -19.41 -0.36 -23.12
C GLU A 554 -18.72 -1.72 -23.05
N SER A 555 -17.56 -1.80 -22.39
CA SER A 555 -16.87 -3.07 -22.17
C SER A 555 -17.70 -4.04 -21.33
N VAL A 556 -18.37 -3.56 -20.28
CA VAL A 556 -19.26 -4.39 -19.46
C VAL A 556 -20.46 -4.89 -20.28
N ILE A 557 -21.06 -4.04 -21.12
CA ILE A 557 -22.15 -4.42 -22.03
C ILE A 557 -21.67 -5.52 -22.99
N ALA A 558 -20.52 -5.32 -23.63
CA ALA A 558 -19.96 -6.29 -24.57
C ALA A 558 -19.73 -7.68 -23.95
N HIS A 559 -19.25 -7.74 -22.70
CA HIS A 559 -19.00 -9.01 -22.01
C HIS A 559 -20.26 -9.66 -21.42
N SER A 560 -21.22 -8.86 -20.96
CA SER A 560 -22.44 -9.38 -20.31
C SER A 560 -23.56 -9.69 -21.30
N GLY A 561 -23.57 -9.03 -22.46
CA GLY A 561 -24.68 -9.05 -23.42
C GLY A 561 -25.92 -8.27 -22.96
N GLU A 562 -25.83 -7.50 -21.88
CA GLU A 562 -26.94 -6.71 -21.33
C GLU A 562 -26.83 -5.25 -21.82
N ALA A 563 -27.70 -4.84 -22.74
CA ALA A 563 -27.66 -3.48 -23.31
C ALA A 563 -28.21 -2.40 -22.34
N ASP A 564 -29.00 -2.81 -21.35
CA ASP A 564 -29.68 -1.98 -20.35
C ASP A 564 -28.85 -1.75 -19.08
N VAL A 565 -27.53 -2.00 -19.12
CA VAL A 565 -26.61 -1.61 -18.04
C VAL A 565 -26.81 -0.12 -17.72
N PRO A 566 -26.92 0.28 -16.44
CA PRO A 566 -27.18 1.66 -16.03
C PRO A 566 -26.27 2.68 -16.73
N ALA A 567 -26.84 3.83 -17.10
CA ALA A 567 -26.10 4.92 -17.74
C ALA A 567 -25.10 5.55 -16.76
N VAL A 568 -24.00 6.09 -17.29
CA VAL A 568 -22.99 6.75 -16.45
C VAL A 568 -23.55 8.02 -15.79
N PRO A 569 -23.09 8.38 -14.59
CA PRO A 569 -23.44 9.65 -13.96
C PRO A 569 -22.93 10.85 -14.77
N PRO A 570 -23.47 12.06 -14.54
CA PRO A 570 -22.96 13.28 -15.16
C PRO A 570 -21.47 13.46 -14.89
N LEU A 571 -20.70 13.70 -15.96
CA LEU A 571 -19.26 13.95 -15.88
C LEU A 571 -18.99 15.44 -15.69
N GLY A 572 -17.87 15.76 -15.04
CA GLY A 572 -17.35 17.10 -14.93
C GLY A 572 -16.60 17.58 -16.18
N SER A 573 -15.76 18.60 -16.01
CA SER A 573 -15.06 19.30 -17.09
C SER A 573 -13.54 19.31 -16.95
N LEU A 574 -12.96 18.37 -16.20
CA LEU A 574 -11.50 18.26 -16.03
C LEU A 574 -10.80 18.07 -17.38
N ASP A 575 -9.84 18.96 -17.66
CA ASP A 575 -8.85 18.76 -18.71
C ASP A 575 -7.68 17.92 -18.17
N VAL A 576 -7.70 16.62 -18.47
CA VAL A 576 -6.68 15.69 -17.99
C VAL A 576 -5.30 15.99 -18.55
N THR A 577 -5.17 16.70 -19.68
CA THR A 577 -3.86 16.97 -20.30
C THR A 577 -2.97 17.85 -19.42
N ARG A 578 -3.57 18.63 -18.50
CA ARG A 578 -2.87 19.46 -17.53
C ARG A 578 -2.01 18.67 -16.55
N VAL A 579 -2.23 17.36 -16.40
CA VAL A 579 -1.37 16.49 -15.58
C VAL A 579 0.07 16.45 -16.08
N MET A 580 0.31 16.73 -17.36
CA MET A 580 1.66 16.80 -17.95
C MET A 580 2.54 17.84 -17.24
N ASP A 581 1.93 18.91 -16.73
CA ASP A 581 2.61 19.98 -16.00
C ASP A 581 2.58 19.77 -14.46
N SER A 582 2.02 18.66 -13.99
CA SER A 582 1.87 18.39 -12.56
C SER A 582 3.10 17.74 -11.95
N GLU A 583 3.94 18.54 -11.31
CA GLU A 583 5.13 18.12 -10.57
C GLU A 583 4.83 17.02 -9.54
N PHE A 584 3.73 17.15 -8.78
CA PHE A 584 3.41 16.27 -7.65
C PHE A 584 2.43 15.13 -7.94
N PHE A 585 2.11 14.88 -9.22
CA PHE A 585 1.25 13.76 -9.62
C PHE A 585 1.82 12.41 -9.13
N PHE A 586 3.11 12.20 -9.42
CA PHE A 586 3.98 11.13 -8.91
C PHE A 586 5.30 11.78 -8.52
N SER A 587 5.73 11.65 -7.26
CA SER A 587 6.79 12.50 -6.68
C SER A 587 7.53 11.87 -5.51
#